data_AF-A0A0N4WHV4-F1
#
_entry.id   AF-A0A0N4WHV4-F1
#
_cell.length_a   1.000
_cell.length_b   1.000
_cell.length_c   1.000
_cell.angle_alpha   90.00
_cell.angle_beta   90.00
_cell.angle_gamma   90.00
#
_symmetry.space_group_name_H-M   'P 1'
#
loop_
_entity.id
_entity.type
_entity.pdbx_description
1 polymer ?
#
loop_
_entity_poly.entity_id
_entity_poly.type
_entity_poly.pdbx_seq_one_letter_code
_entity_poly.pdbx_strand_id
1 'polypeptide(L)'
;MESPAWMFTKALSHRQKVCRLYKKALREVDNWYGGDCLEVRYQKVIMRARFDANKDEKDTRKSQYLLADGCRQLWEKRHFKPFRYALDPGGSSYDRDRESPDVILDHEQWTLPEKEQFPYYFNRREQRKKELLSHWTKIEKAWDDQIAAIQTTLPKEKPTTKEL
;
A
#
# COMPACT_ATOMS: atom_id res chain seq x y z
N MET A 1 1.69 -18.35 -3.41
CA MET A 1 0.96 -18.05 -4.65
C MET A 1 1.42 -16.68 -5.11
N GLU A 2 2.28 -16.63 -6.13
CA GLU A 2 2.66 -15.37 -6.79
C GLU A 2 1.47 -14.96 -7.66
N SER A 3 0.95 -13.75 -7.46
CA SER A 3 -0.13 -13.22 -8.28
C SER A 3 0.39 -12.91 -9.69
N PRO A 4 -0.44 -13.02 -10.75
CA PRO A 4 -0.06 -12.64 -12.11
C PRO A 4 0.48 -11.21 -12.18
N ALA A 5 1.38 -10.92 -13.14
CA ALA A 5 2.05 -9.62 -13.27
C ALA A 5 1.08 -8.41 -13.40
N TRP A 6 -0.14 -8.63 -13.90
CA TRP A 6 -1.21 -7.63 -14.00
C TRP A 6 -2.08 -7.49 -12.74
N MET A 7 -1.97 -8.42 -11.80
CA MET A 7 -2.61 -8.35 -10.50
C MET A 7 -1.63 -7.70 -9.52
N PHE A 8 -1.72 -6.37 -9.41
CA PHE A 8 -0.84 -5.53 -8.58
C PHE A 8 -0.79 -5.89 -7.09
N THR A 9 -1.58 -6.85 -6.62
CA THR A 9 -1.54 -7.31 -5.22
C THR A 9 -1.40 -8.83 -5.13
N LYS A 10 -0.29 -9.24 -4.49
CA LYS A 10 -0.06 -10.61 -4.03
C LYS A 10 -1.14 -11.00 -3.01
N ALA A 11 -1.62 -12.25 -3.07
CA ALA A 11 -2.47 -12.80 -2.01
C ALA A 11 -1.75 -12.67 -0.65
N LEU A 12 -2.43 -12.08 0.34
CA LEU A 12 -1.85 -11.81 1.65
C LEU A 12 -1.46 -13.10 2.37
N SER A 13 -0.21 -13.15 2.84
CA SER A 13 0.25 -14.24 3.70
C SER A 13 -0.45 -14.19 5.07
N HIS A 14 -0.53 -15.33 5.77
CA HIS A 14 -1.13 -15.39 7.10
C HIS A 14 -0.46 -14.39 8.07
N ARG A 15 0.88 -14.32 8.05
CA ARG A 15 1.66 -13.33 8.80
C ARG A 15 1.22 -11.89 8.52
N GLN A 16 1.05 -11.52 7.25
CA GLN A 16 0.59 -10.16 6.88
C GLN A 16 -0.83 -9.88 7.39
N LYS A 17 -1.72 -10.88 7.37
CA LYS A 17 -3.07 -10.75 7.92
C LYS A 17 -3.05 -10.50 9.43
N VAL A 18 -2.23 -11.25 10.17
CA VAL A 18 -2.04 -11.07 11.62
C VAL A 18 -1.46 -9.69 11.93
N CYS A 19 -0.43 -9.23 11.21
CA CYS A 19 0.13 -7.89 11.40
C CYS A 19 -0.89 -6.77 11.14
N ARG A 20 -1.75 -6.94 10.12
CA ARG A 20 -2.84 -6.00 9.83
C ARG A 20 -3.90 -6.00 10.93
N LEU A 21 -4.27 -7.18 11.45
CA LEU A 21 -5.19 -7.31 12.58
C LEU A 21 -4.61 -6.62 13.83
N TYR A 22 -3.34 -6.87 14.16
CA TYR A 22 -2.65 -6.24 15.28
C TYR A 22 -2.62 -4.71 15.15
N LYS A 23 -2.25 -4.19 13.97
CA LYS A 23 -2.27 -2.74 13.70
C LYS A 23 -3.68 -2.18 13.92
N LYS A 24 -4.72 -2.83 13.41
CA LYS A 24 -6.11 -2.39 13.61
C LYS A 24 -6.51 -2.41 15.09
N ALA A 25 -6.15 -3.47 15.82
CA ALA A 25 -6.46 -3.59 17.25
C ALA A 25 -5.84 -2.46 18.07
N LEU A 26 -4.58 -2.10 17.80
CA LEU A 26 -3.93 -0.96 18.47
C LEU A 26 -4.60 0.38 18.14
N ARG A 27 -5.10 0.56 16.91
CA ARG A 27 -5.86 1.78 16.54
C ARG A 27 -7.20 1.85 17.25
N GLU A 28 -7.88 0.73 17.45
CA GLU A 28 -9.11 0.72 18.25
C GLU A 28 -8.85 1.04 19.73
N VAL A 29 -7.72 0.57 20.29
CA VAL A 29 -7.28 1.00 21.63
C VAL A 29 -7.06 2.51 21.67
N ASP A 30 -6.39 3.08 20.66
CA ASP A 30 -6.25 4.54 20.55
C ASP A 30 -7.59 5.26 20.47
N ASN A 31 -8.57 4.70 19.75
CA ASN A 31 -9.89 5.31 19.59
C ASN A 31 -10.67 5.37 20.90
N TRP A 32 -10.63 4.31 21.71
CA TRP A 32 -11.36 4.23 22.97
C TRP A 32 -10.68 4.99 24.11
N TYR A 33 -9.34 4.92 24.19
CA TYR A 33 -8.60 5.44 25.34
C TYR A 33 -7.80 6.73 25.05
N GLY A 34 -7.85 7.26 23.82
CA GLY A 34 -6.96 8.32 23.31
C GLY A 34 -6.89 9.64 24.08
N GLY A 35 -7.69 9.82 25.14
CA GLY A 35 -7.60 10.95 26.06
C GLY A 35 -6.53 10.80 27.17
N ASP A 36 -6.13 9.57 27.52
CA ASP A 36 -5.13 9.30 28.55
C ASP A 36 -3.97 8.45 28.00
N CYS A 37 -2.78 9.06 27.93
CA CYS A 37 -1.57 8.42 27.44
C CYS A 37 -1.15 7.19 28.26
N LEU A 38 -1.37 7.19 29.58
CA LEU A 38 -0.96 6.09 30.46
C LEU A 38 -1.86 4.88 30.22
N GLU A 39 -3.18 5.10 30.20
CA GLU A 39 -4.17 4.04 29.97
C GLU A 39 -4.02 3.44 28.58
N VAL A 40 -3.85 4.27 27.54
CA VAL A 40 -3.58 3.80 26.17
C VAL A 40 -2.36 2.87 26.16
N ARG A 41 -1.27 3.26 26.82
CA ARG A 41 -0.05 2.45 26.84
C ARG A 41 -0.25 1.14 27.58
N TYR A 42 -0.92 1.16 28.72
CA TYR A 42 -1.26 -0.04 29.48
C TYR A 42 -2.07 -1.03 28.64
N GLN A 43 -3.14 -0.57 28.00
CA GLN A 43 -4.00 -1.40 27.15
C GLN A 43 -3.25 -1.95 25.93
N LYS A 44 -2.36 -1.16 25.31
CA LYS A 44 -1.52 -1.63 24.20
C LYS A 44 -0.56 -2.75 24.62
N VAL A 45 0.01 -2.67 25.81
CA VAL A 45 0.90 -3.72 26.35
C VAL A 45 0.12 -5.00 26.62
N ILE A 46 -1.09 -4.90 27.20
CA ILE A 46 -1.98 -6.06 27.37
C ILE A 46 -2.31 -6.69 26.01
N MET A 47 -2.67 -5.87 25.02
CA MET A 47 -2.94 -6.38 23.67
C MET A 47 -1.71 -7.07 23.09
N ARG A 48 -0.52 -6.52 23.25
CA ARG A 48 0.72 -7.17 22.79
C ARG A 48 0.93 -8.52 23.47
N ALA A 49 0.76 -8.62 24.79
CA ALA A 49 0.88 -9.86 25.53
C ALA A 49 -0.08 -10.95 25.02
N ARG A 50 -1.33 -10.58 24.67
CA ARG A 50 -2.32 -11.52 24.09
C ARG A 50 -1.89 -12.09 22.73
N PHE A 51 -1.27 -11.27 21.89
CA PHE A 51 -0.74 -11.72 20.60
C PHE A 51 0.52 -12.58 20.78
N ASP A 52 1.42 -12.18 21.67
CA ASP A 52 2.66 -12.92 21.94
C ASP A 52 2.37 -14.30 22.56
N ALA A 53 1.32 -14.44 23.38
CA ALA A 53 0.88 -15.73 23.93
C ALA A 53 0.54 -16.80 22.87
N ASN A 54 0.14 -16.39 21.66
CA ASN A 54 -0.24 -17.30 20.56
C ASN A 54 0.76 -17.26 19.38
N LYS A 55 1.96 -16.70 19.59
CA LYS A 55 2.94 -16.47 18.53
C LYS A 55 3.56 -17.78 18.00
N ASP A 56 3.80 -18.74 18.88
CA ASP A 56 4.54 -19.98 18.59
C ASP A 56 3.61 -21.16 18.23
N GLU A 57 2.35 -20.88 17.85
CA GLU A 57 1.37 -21.87 17.43
C GLU A 57 1.75 -22.47 16.06
N LYS A 58 2.07 -23.78 16.05
CA LYS A 58 2.50 -24.51 14.84
C LYS A 58 1.34 -24.98 13.96
N ASP A 59 0.14 -25.16 14.54
CA ASP A 59 -1.01 -25.64 13.77
C ASP A 59 -1.61 -24.51 12.89
N THR A 60 -1.57 -24.75 11.59
CA THR A 60 -2.11 -23.83 10.57
C THR A 60 -3.63 -23.67 10.63
N ARG A 61 -4.37 -24.68 11.10
CA ARG A 61 -5.84 -24.58 11.22
C ARG A 61 -6.21 -23.75 12.43
N LYS A 62 -5.63 -24.06 13.60
CA LYS A 62 -5.82 -23.28 14.83
C LYS A 62 -5.45 -21.81 14.65
N SER A 63 -4.33 -21.49 14.00
CA SER A 63 -3.94 -20.10 13.73
C SER A 63 -4.93 -19.35 12.83
N GLN A 64 -5.57 -20.03 11.87
CA GLN A 64 -6.65 -19.44 11.07
C GLN A 64 -7.91 -19.16 11.89
N TYR A 65 -8.30 -20.07 12.78
CA TYR A 65 -9.42 -19.86 13.70
C TYR A 65 -9.15 -18.69 14.66
N LEU A 66 -7.95 -18.61 15.23
CA LEU A 66 -7.55 -17.49 16.10
C LEU A 66 -7.60 -16.15 15.35
N LEU A 67 -7.15 -16.12 14.10
CA LEU A 67 -7.24 -14.93 13.26
C LEU A 67 -8.69 -14.53 12.99
N ALA A 68 -9.57 -15.50 12.70
CA ALA A 68 -10.99 -15.26 12.46
C ALA A 68 -11.68 -14.73 13.72
N ASP A 69 -11.42 -15.34 14.88
CA ASP A 69 -11.95 -14.89 16.16
C ASP A 69 -11.44 -13.50 16.56
N GLY A 70 -10.15 -13.22 16.33
CA GLY A 70 -9.59 -11.88 16.53
C GLY A 70 -10.24 -10.82 15.62
N CYS A 71 -10.55 -11.17 14.36
CA CYS A 71 -11.31 -10.29 13.46
C CYS A 71 -12.74 -10.05 13.98
N ARG A 72 -13.40 -11.08 14.49
CA ARG A 72 -14.75 -10.98 15.08
C ARG A 72 -14.74 -10.08 16.31
N GLN A 73 -13.84 -10.30 17.26
CA GLN A 73 -13.70 -9.45 18.46
C GLN A 73 -13.45 -7.98 18.10
N LEU A 74 -12.61 -7.72 17.10
CA LEU A 74 -12.33 -6.36 16.64
C LEU A 74 -13.56 -5.69 16.00
N TRP A 75 -14.36 -6.46 15.27
CA TRP A 75 -15.60 -5.96 14.69
C TRP A 75 -16.63 -5.58 15.75
N GLU A 76 -16.85 -6.45 16.74
CA GLU A 76 -17.79 -6.23 17.83
C GLU A 76 -17.42 -5.04 18.72
N LYS A 77 -16.11 -4.83 18.96
CA LYS A 77 -15.59 -3.79 19.85
C LYS A 77 -15.14 -2.52 19.13
N ARG A 78 -15.49 -2.35 17.86
CA ARG A 78 -15.05 -1.19 17.08
C ARG A 78 -15.66 0.10 17.64
N HIS A 79 -14.84 1.14 17.74
CA HIS A 79 -15.34 2.46 18.12
C HIS A 79 -16.31 3.01 17.04
N PHE A 80 -17.41 3.64 17.47
CA PHE A 80 -18.43 4.17 16.55
C PHE A 80 -17.88 5.29 15.64
N LYS A 81 -16.90 6.06 16.12
CA LYS A 81 -16.22 7.13 15.39
C LYS A 81 -14.70 6.95 15.48
N PRO A 82 -14.07 6.13 14.64
CA PRO A 82 -12.64 5.88 14.74
C PRO A 82 -11.83 7.13 14.38
N PHE A 83 -10.68 7.32 15.05
CA PHE A 83 -9.72 8.34 14.70
C PHE A 83 -9.12 8.07 13.31
N ARG A 84 -8.97 9.13 12.53
CA ARG A 84 -8.32 9.12 11.22
C ARG A 84 -7.34 10.29 11.17
N TYR A 85 -6.16 10.04 10.60
CA TYR A 85 -5.22 11.12 10.33
C TYR A 85 -5.80 12.06 9.28
N ALA A 86 -5.43 13.33 9.36
CA ALA A 86 -6.06 14.39 8.57
C ALA A 86 -5.99 14.12 7.05
N LEU A 87 -4.84 13.64 6.56
CA LEU A 87 -4.58 13.35 5.14
C LEU A 87 -4.90 11.90 4.73
N ASP A 88 -5.23 11.02 5.67
CA ASP A 88 -5.63 9.65 5.34
C ASP A 88 -7.01 9.65 4.67
N PRO A 89 -7.34 8.63 3.85
CA PRO A 89 -8.70 8.46 3.34
C PRO A 89 -9.75 8.46 4.46
N GLY A 90 -10.72 9.39 4.36
CA GLY A 90 -11.75 9.63 5.39
C GLY A 90 -11.31 10.53 6.55
N GLY A 91 -10.13 11.15 6.47
CA GLY A 91 -9.66 12.21 7.37
C GLY A 91 -10.30 13.56 7.07
N SER A 92 -10.14 14.53 7.97
CA SER A 92 -10.74 15.86 7.87
C SER A 92 -10.15 16.77 6.79
N SER A 93 -8.95 16.45 6.29
CA SER A 93 -8.27 17.19 5.22
C SER A 93 -7.87 16.26 4.06
N TYR A 94 -8.56 15.13 3.91
CA TYR A 94 -8.31 14.20 2.81
C TYR A 94 -8.60 14.90 1.48
N ASP A 95 -7.61 14.89 0.57
CA ASP A 95 -7.69 15.53 -0.75
C ASP A 95 -8.11 17.02 -0.68
N ARG A 96 -7.72 17.72 0.39
CA ARG A 96 -8.00 19.16 0.53
C ARG A 96 -7.21 20.01 -0.45
N ASP A 97 -5.95 19.64 -0.67
CA ASP A 97 -5.08 20.26 -1.66
C ASP A 97 -4.84 19.24 -2.77
N ARG A 98 -5.31 19.55 -3.96
CA ARG A 98 -5.20 18.68 -5.13
C ARG A 98 -4.19 19.29 -6.08
N GLU A 99 -3.03 18.64 -6.17
CA GLU A 99 -2.01 19.03 -7.13
C GLU A 99 -2.53 18.86 -8.56
N SER A 100 -2.35 19.91 -9.36
CA SER A 100 -2.70 19.89 -10.78
C SER A 100 -1.69 19.03 -11.56
N PRO A 101 -2.11 18.25 -12.57
CA PRO A 101 -1.19 17.43 -13.34
C PRO A 101 -0.17 18.30 -14.09
N ASP A 102 1.08 17.86 -14.10
CA ASP A 102 2.20 18.61 -14.71
C ASP A 102 1.98 18.92 -16.20
N VAL A 103 1.20 18.10 -16.91
CA VAL A 103 0.88 18.25 -18.34
C VAL A 103 0.22 19.60 -18.67
N ILE A 104 -0.43 20.25 -17.70
CA ILE A 104 -1.09 21.56 -17.90
C ILE A 104 -0.10 22.63 -18.39
N LEU A 105 1.17 22.56 -17.99
CA LEU A 105 2.21 23.51 -18.41
C LEU A 105 2.63 23.35 -19.89
N ASP A 106 2.27 22.22 -20.50
CA ASP A 106 2.48 21.94 -21.92
C ASP A 106 1.22 22.20 -22.76
N HIS A 107 0.11 22.56 -22.11
CA HIS A 107 -1.13 22.90 -22.78
C HIS A 107 -1.01 24.21 -23.56
N GLU A 108 -1.84 24.37 -24.59
CA GLU A 108 -1.97 25.57 -25.44
C GLU A 108 -2.33 26.86 -24.66
N GLN A 109 -2.67 26.73 -23.37
CA GLN A 109 -2.97 27.86 -22.48
C GLN A 109 -1.69 28.63 -22.08
N TRP A 110 -0.52 28.01 -22.16
CA TRP A 110 0.76 28.66 -21.88
C TRP A 110 1.40 29.16 -23.18
N THR A 111 1.37 30.48 -23.38
CA THR A 111 1.95 31.16 -24.53
C THR A 111 3.48 31.30 -24.41
N LEU A 112 4.18 31.54 -25.53
CA LEU A 112 5.64 31.71 -25.53
C LEU A 112 6.13 32.80 -24.56
N PRO A 113 5.50 33.99 -24.50
CA PRO A 113 5.93 35.03 -23.55
C PRO A 113 5.82 34.60 -22.08
N GLU A 114 4.79 33.83 -21.71
CA GLU A 114 4.59 33.32 -20.35
C GLU A 114 5.65 32.26 -20.00
N LYS A 115 6.06 31.45 -20.98
CA LYS A 115 7.15 30.48 -20.80
C LYS A 115 8.52 31.18 -20.67
N GLU A 116 8.73 32.23 -21.46
CA GLU A 116 9.94 33.05 -21.42
C GLU A 116 10.12 33.78 -20.09
N GLN A 117 9.06 34.01 -19.33
CA GLN A 117 9.13 34.54 -17.96
C GLN A 117 9.89 33.59 -17.00
N PHE A 118 9.87 32.29 -17.26
CA PHE A 118 10.50 31.26 -16.41
C PHE A 118 11.51 30.40 -17.18
N PRO A 119 12.58 31.00 -17.75
CA PRO A 119 13.43 30.33 -18.73
C PRO A 119 14.19 29.15 -18.13
N TYR A 120 14.68 29.27 -16.89
CA TYR A 120 15.39 28.18 -16.21
C TYR A 120 14.49 26.98 -15.92
N TYR A 121 13.21 27.20 -15.61
CA TYR A 121 12.27 26.13 -15.32
C TYR A 121 11.92 25.35 -16.59
N PHE A 122 11.51 26.05 -17.66
CA PHE A 122 11.14 25.42 -18.92
C PHE A 122 12.34 24.73 -19.61
N ASN A 123 13.53 25.31 -19.57
CA ASN A 123 14.73 24.66 -20.12
C ASN A 123 15.05 23.33 -19.40
N ARG A 124 14.92 23.30 -18.06
CA ARG A 124 15.13 22.07 -17.27
C ARG A 124 14.03 21.05 -17.52
N ARG A 125 12.79 21.50 -17.70
CA ARG A 125 11.64 20.65 -18.04
C ARG A 125 11.85 19.92 -19.36
N GLU A 126 12.31 20.62 -20.40
CA GLU A 126 12.58 20.01 -21.71
C GLU A 126 13.69 18.96 -21.66
N GLN A 127 14.71 19.15 -20.82
CA GLN A 127 15.73 18.11 -20.57
C GLN A 127 15.11 16.87 -19.93
N ARG A 128 14.28 17.04 -18.88
CA ARG A 128 13.59 15.92 -18.20
C ARG A 128 12.62 15.16 -19.12
N LYS A 129 11.95 15.85 -20.05
CA LYS A 129 11.10 15.19 -21.05
C LYS A 129 11.92 14.27 -21.96
N LYS A 130 13.08 14.73 -22.44
CA LYS A 130 13.98 13.91 -23.25
C LYS A 130 14.49 12.69 -22.48
N GLU A 131 14.85 12.88 -21.22
CA GLU A 131 15.22 11.78 -20.32
C GLU A 131 14.07 10.77 -20.19
N LEU A 132 12.85 11.24 -19.91
CA LEU A 132 11.66 10.39 -19.80
C LEU A 132 11.41 9.57 -21.06
N LEU A 133 11.50 10.17 -22.26
CA LEU A 133 11.37 9.46 -23.53
C LEU A 133 12.47 8.41 -23.73
N SER A 134 13.72 8.73 -23.35
CA SER A 134 14.83 7.76 -23.41
C SER A 134 14.67 6.59 -22.44
N HIS A 135 14.01 6.80 -21.31
CA HIS A 135 13.66 5.73 -20.36
C HIS A 135 12.46 4.92 -20.86
N TRP A 136 11.47 5.58 -21.44
CA TRP A 136 10.28 4.93 -21.98
C TRP A 136 10.62 3.94 -23.09
N THR A 137 11.47 4.33 -24.04
CA THR A 137 11.93 3.43 -25.12
C THR A 137 12.64 2.17 -24.60
N LYS A 138 13.38 2.28 -23.48
CA LYS A 138 13.99 1.11 -22.82
C LYS A 138 12.94 0.21 -22.18
N ILE A 139 11.91 0.79 -21.57
CA ILE A 139 10.79 0.05 -20.96
C ILE A 139 9.99 -0.68 -22.03
N GLU A 140 9.63 0.00 -23.12
CA GLU A 140 8.93 -0.59 -24.27
C GLU A 140 9.70 -1.79 -24.82
N LYS A 141 11.00 -1.62 -25.08
CA LYS A 141 11.86 -2.72 -25.54
C LYS A 141 11.85 -3.91 -24.57
N ALA A 142 11.97 -3.65 -23.27
CA ALA A 142 11.95 -4.70 -22.25
C ALA A 142 10.58 -5.41 -22.18
N TRP A 143 9.47 -4.70 -22.42
CA TRP A 143 8.14 -5.29 -22.52
C TRP A 143 7.99 -6.14 -23.77
N ASP A 144 8.45 -5.65 -24.92
CA ASP A 144 8.43 -6.40 -26.17
C ASP A 144 9.23 -7.70 -26.04
N ASP A 145 10.43 -7.64 -25.45
CA ASP A 145 11.27 -8.81 -25.18
C ASP A 145 10.55 -9.82 -24.25
N GLN A 146 9.85 -9.34 -23.22
CA GLN A 146 9.08 -10.19 -22.30
C GLN A 146 7.86 -10.81 -22.97
N ILE A 147 7.11 -10.05 -23.76
CA ILE A 147 5.95 -10.52 -24.52
C ILE A 147 6.40 -11.58 -25.52
N ALA A 148 7.50 -11.35 -26.25
CA ALA A 148 8.09 -12.32 -27.16
C ALA A 148 8.53 -13.61 -26.44
N ALA A 149 9.12 -13.50 -25.23
CA ALA A 149 9.50 -14.66 -24.43
C ALA A 149 8.29 -15.50 -23.97
N ILE A 150 7.20 -14.84 -23.58
CA ILE A 150 5.92 -15.49 -23.20
C ILE A 150 5.28 -16.18 -24.41
N GLN A 151 5.34 -15.56 -25.59
CA GLN A 151 4.77 -16.12 -26.82
C GLN A 151 5.57 -17.33 -27.35
N THR A 152 6.88 -17.32 -27.19
CA THR A 152 7.78 -18.39 -27.69
C THR A 152 7.87 -19.58 -26.75
N THR A 153 7.72 -19.38 -25.44
CA THR A 153 7.75 -20.46 -24.44
C THR A 153 6.49 -20.43 -23.59
N LEU A 154 5.70 -21.51 -23.65
CA LEU A 154 4.67 -21.74 -22.64
C LEU A 154 5.38 -21.75 -21.27
N PRO A 155 4.98 -20.89 -20.31
CA PRO A 155 5.60 -20.88 -19.00
C PRO A 155 5.48 -22.27 -18.40
N LYS A 156 6.62 -22.93 -18.17
CA LYS A 156 6.66 -24.25 -17.56
C LYS A 156 5.87 -24.19 -16.26
N GLU A 157 4.94 -25.13 -16.06
CA GLU A 157 4.22 -25.26 -14.80
C GLU A 157 5.27 -25.31 -13.67
N LYS A 158 5.24 -24.30 -12.78
CA LYS A 158 6.16 -24.29 -11.66
C LYS A 158 5.87 -25.54 -10.82
N PRO A 159 6.89 -26.33 -10.45
CA PRO A 159 6.67 -27.54 -9.66
C PRO A 159 5.94 -27.14 -8.38
N THR A 160 4.75 -27.71 -8.19
CA THR A 160 3.95 -27.58 -6.97
C THR A 160 4.55 -28.46 -5.87
N THR A 161 5.82 -28.24 -5.52
CA THR A 161 6.43 -28.87 -4.35
C THR A 161 6.26 -27.93 -3.16
N LYS A 162 5.17 -28.13 -2.41
CA LYS A 162 5.20 -27.86 -0.97
C LYS A 162 5.97 -29.02 -0.36
N GLU A 163 7.27 -28.83 -0.13
CA GLU A 163 7.99 -29.70 0.80
C GLU A 163 7.31 -29.54 2.18
N LEU A 164 7.02 -30.69 2.79
CA LEU A 164 6.23 -30.85 4.02
C LEU A 164 6.87 -30.16 5.23
#